data_AF-A0A258R082-F1
#
_entry.id   AF-A0A258R082-F1
#
_cell.length_a   1.000
_cell.length_b   1.000
_cell.length_c   1.000
_cell.angle_alpha   90.00
_cell.angle_beta   90.00
_cell.angle_gamma   90.00
#
_symmetry.space_group_name_H-M   'P 1'
#
loop_
_entity.id
_entity.type
_entity.pdbx_description
1 polymer ?
#
loop_
_entity_poly.entity_id
_entity_poly.type
_entity_poly.pdbx_seq_one_letter_code
_entity_poly.pdbx_strand_id
1 'polypeptide(L)' 'MTISDVVLHVDETLDARARHNLEDQMRSIEGVISPGFNERTPHLMVVAYNPDRVRAVQLLDAVTHQGYHAQYCGMI' A
#
# COMPACT_ATOMS: atom_id res chain seq x y z
N MET A 1 7.81 5.56 -18.77
CA MET A 1 7.53 5.03 -17.42
C MET A 1 6.10 5.38 -17.11
N THR A 2 5.23 4.39 -16.99
CA THR A 2 3.84 4.58 -16.60
C THR A 2 3.75 4.52 -15.07
N ILE A 3 2.91 5.36 -14.49
CA ILE A 3 2.62 5.36 -13.07
C ILE A 3 1.14 5.06 -12.92
N SER A 4 0.81 4.21 -11.96
CA SER A 4 -0.57 3.89 -11.60
C SER A 4 -0.72 3.91 -10.09
N ASP A 5 -1.94 4.13 -9.63
CA ASP A 5 -2.28 4.18 -8.21
C ASP A 5 -3.22 3.03 -7.84
N VAL A 6 -3.03 2.49 -6.64
CA VAL A 6 -3.95 1.53 -6.03
C VAL A 6 -4.33 1.98 -4.64
N VAL A 7 -5.58 1.73 -4.26
CA VAL A 7 -6.07 1.90 -2.89
C VAL A 7 -6.22 0.53 -2.24
N LEU A 8 -5.51 0.36 -1.13
CA LEU A 8 -5.62 -0.79 -0.24
C LEU A 8 -6.31 -0.34 1.05
N HIS A 9 -7.38 -1.04 1.44
CA HIS A 9 -7.97 -0.89 2.77
C HIS A 9 -7.29 -1.87 3.71
N VAL A 10 -6.77 -1.39 4.83
CA VAL A 10 -6.18 -2.19 5.92
C VAL A 10 -7.18 -2.19 7.07
N ASP A 11 -7.65 -3.38 7.44
CA ASP A 11 -8.76 -3.54 8.39
C ASP A 11 -8.34 -3.18 9.82
N GLU A 12 -7.06 -3.38 10.15
CA GLU A 12 -6.52 -3.02 11.46
C GLU A 12 -6.45 -1.51 11.70
N THR A 13 -6.74 -1.11 12.93
CA THR A 13 -6.45 0.25 13.39
C THR A 13 -4.97 0.37 13.71
N LEU A 14 -4.20 0.86 12.75
CA LEU A 14 -2.76 1.06 12.89
C LEU A 14 -2.45 2.41 13.56
N ASP A 15 -1.60 2.39 14.59
CA ASP A 15 -1.05 3.62 15.14
C ASP A 15 -0.07 4.30 14.15
N ALA A 16 0.43 5.49 14.49
CA ALA A 16 1.33 6.23 13.61
C ALA A 16 2.64 5.48 13.31
N ARG A 17 3.15 4.70 14.28
CA ARG A 17 4.39 3.95 14.12
C ARG A 17 4.19 2.74 13.21
N ALA A 18 3.11 2.00 13.39
CA ALA A 18 2.75 0.86 12.55
C ALA A 18 2.50 1.28 11.10
N ARG A 19 1.82 2.43 10.88
CA ARG A 19 1.65 3.01 9.55
C ARG A 19 2.98 3.36 8.89
N HIS A 20 3.85 4.09 9.57
CA HIS A 20 5.17 4.45 9.05
C HIS A 20 6.01 3.20 8.72
N ASN A 21 6.00 2.19 9.60
CA ASN A 21 6.71 0.94 9.34
C ASN A 21 6.17 0.21 8.12
N LEU A 22 4.85 0.20 7.90
CA LEU A 22 4.26 -0.42 6.71
C LEU A 22 4.61 0.38 5.45
N GLU A 23 4.58 1.71 5.51
CA GLU A 23 5.01 2.59 4.42
C GLU A 23 6.47 2.33 4.02
N ASP A 24 7.39 2.23 4.98
CA ASP A 24 8.81 1.95 4.73
C ASP A 24 9.02 0.58 4.07
N GLN A 25 8.30 -0.44 4.56
CA GLN A 25 8.36 -1.79 3.99
C GLN A 25 7.82 -1.80 2.55
N MET A 26 6.69 -1.15 2.31
CA MET A 26 6.12 -1.04 0.96
C MET A 26 7.04 -0.26 0.03
N ARG A 27 7.71 0.79 0.52
CA ARG A 27 8.68 1.59 -0.24
C ARG A 27 9.90 0.77 -0.67
N SER A 28 10.21 -0.31 0.05
CA SER A 28 11.33 -1.19 -0.26
C SER A 28 11.03 -2.18 -1.40
N ILE A 29 9.77 -2.27 -1.86
CA ILE A 29 9.37 -3.13 -2.98
C ILE A 29 9.78 -2.48 -4.31
N GLU A 30 10.49 -3.24 -5.14
CA GLU A 30 10.87 -2.76 -6.47
C GLU A 30 9.63 -2.41 -7.30
N GLY A 31 9.59 -1.18 -7.83
CA GLY A 31 8.46 -0.68 -8.61
C GLY A 31 7.46 0.14 -7.80
N VAL A 32 7.53 0.13 -6.46
CA VAL A 32 6.79 1.10 -5.64
C VAL A 32 7.46 2.46 -5.73
N ILE A 33 6.66 3.51 -5.94
CA ILE A 33 7.11 4.89 -6.07
C ILE A 33 6.78 5.66 -4.80
N SER A 34 5.52 5.59 -4.36
CA SER A 34 5.08 6.29 -3.15
C SER A 34 3.95 5.53 -2.44
N PRO A 35 4.25 4.84 -1.33
CA PRO A 35 3.26 4.41 -0.37
C PRO A 35 2.89 5.55 0.60
N GLY A 36 1.63 5.63 0.99
CA GLY A 36 1.19 6.54 2.05
C GLY A 36 -0.22 6.27 2.53
N PHE A 37 -0.45 6.41 3.83
CA PHE A 37 -1.78 6.40 4.40
C PHE A 37 -2.51 7.73 4.20
N ASN A 38 -3.81 7.67 3.95
CA ASN A 38 -4.66 8.85 3.88
C ASN A 38 -4.83 9.45 5.30
N GLU A 39 -4.48 10.72 5.47
CA GLU A 39 -4.57 11.41 6.76
C GLU A 39 -6.02 11.53 7.29
N ARG A 40 -7.00 11.63 6.39
CA ARG A 40 -8.42 11.73 6.71
C ARG A 40 -9.07 10.36 6.91
N THR A 41 -8.47 9.30 6.36
CA THR A 41 -8.97 7.92 6.46
C THR A 41 -7.80 6.98 6.70
N PRO A 42 -7.33 6.83 7.95
CA PRO A 42 -6.08 6.13 8.28
C PRO A 42 -6.02 4.64 7.95
N HIS A 43 -7.14 4.04 7.53
CA HIS A 43 -7.24 2.65 7.05
C HIS A 43 -6.99 2.52 5.54
N LEU A 44 -6.93 3.63 4.81
CA LEU A 44 -6.68 3.62 3.36
C LEU A 44 -5.22 3.95 3.08
N MET A 45 -4.53 2.99 2.49
CA MET A 45 -3.20 3.15 1.95
C MET A 45 -3.29 3.37 0.44
N VAL A 46 -2.73 4.47 -0.03
CA VAL A 46 -2.56 4.75 -1.47
C VAL A 46 -1.13 4.41 -1.84
N VAL A 47 -0.96 3.64 -2.91
CA VAL A 47 0.35 3.26 -3.41
C VAL A 47 0.46 3.63 -4.88
N ALA A 48 1.32 4.62 -5.17
CA ALA A 48 1.78 4.90 -6.51
C ALA A 48 2.87 3.89 -6.89
N TYR A 49 2.75 3.25 -8.05
CA TYR A 49 3.66 2.20 -8.50
C TYR A 49 3.85 2.19 -10.02
N ASN A 50 4.91 1.53 -10.46
CA ASN A 50 5.16 1.22 -11.86
C ASN A 50 4.57 -0.15 -12.20
N PRO A 51 3.48 -0.22 -12.99
CA PRO A 51 2.82 -1.48 -13.35
C PRO A 51 3.67 -2.40 -14.23
N ASP A 52 4.75 -1.88 -14.84
CA ASP A 52 5.72 -2.69 -15.58
C ASP A 52 6.66 -3.49 -14.65
N ARG A 53 6.71 -3.16 -13.35
CA ARG A 53 7.61 -3.78 -12.36
C ARG A 53 6.89 -4.53 -11.25
N VAL A 54 5.75 -4.03 -10.80
CA VAL A 54 4.96 -4.64 -9.72
C VAL A 54 3.48 -4.52 -10.03
N ARG A 55 2.69 -5.51 -9.63
CA ARG A 55 1.25 -5.56 -9.86
C ARG A 55 0.50 -5.22 -8.58
N ALA A 56 -0.68 -4.60 -8.69
CA ALA A 56 -1.54 -4.29 -7.53
C ALA A 56 -1.79 -5.48 -6.59
N VAL A 57 -1.96 -6.70 -7.13
CA VAL A 57 -2.13 -7.92 -6.32
C VAL A 57 -0.88 -8.24 -5.49
N GLN A 58 0.33 -7.99 -6.01
CA GLN A 58 1.56 -8.21 -5.26
C GLN A 58 1.72 -7.19 -4.14
N LEU A 59 1.20 -5.97 -4.33
CA LEU A 59 1.16 -4.95 -3.28
C LEU A 59 0.19 -5.34 -2.17
N LEU A 60 -0.98 -5.88 -2.53
CA LEU A 60 -1.92 -6.45 -1.57
C LEU A 60 -1.28 -7.60 -0.78
N ASP A 61 -0.64 -8.55 -1.49
CA ASP A 61 0.05 -9.67 -0.88
C ASP A 61 1.17 -9.21 0.07
N ALA A 62 1.88 -8.14 -0.25
CA ALA A 62 2.94 -7.61 0.61
C ALA A 62 2.40 -7.06 1.93
N VAL A 63 1.21 -6.46 1.93
CA VAL A 63 0.54 -6.02 3.15
C VAL A 63 0.06 -7.21 3.97
N THR A 64 -0.54 -8.22 3.31
CA THR A 64 -1.08 -9.39 4.03
C THR A 64 0.00 -10.32 4.59
N HIS A 65 1.16 -10.43 3.93
CA HIS A 65 2.31 -11.18 4.46
C HIS A 65 2.92 -10.56 5.73
N GLN A 66 2.62 -9.30 6.04
CA GLN A 66 3.02 -8.68 7.31
C GLN A 66 2.06 -9.00 8.46
N GLY A 67 1.02 -9.81 8.21
CA GLY A 67 0.03 -10.24 9.20
C GLY A 67 -1.18 -9.31 9.30
N TYR A 68 -1.32 -8.35 8.40
CA TYR A 68 -2.49 -7.46 8.33
C TYR A 68 -3.58 -8.03 7.41
N HIS A 69 -4.83 -7.70 7.69
CA HIS A 69 -5.93 -7.97 6.78
C HIS A 69 -6.10 -6.76 5.86
N ALA A 70 -5.94 -6.98 4.56
CA ALA A 70 -6.08 -5.92 3.58
C ALA A 70 -6.92 -6.35 2.40
N GLN A 71 -7.55 -5.36 1.77
CA GLN A 71 -8.47 -5.54 0.65
C GLN A 71 -8.16 -4.52 -0.44
N TYR A 72 -8.27 -4.95 -1.69
CA TYR A 72 -8.19 -4.04 -2.82
C TYR A 72 -9.50 -3.26 -2.97
N CYS A 73 -9.43 -1.93 -2.94
CA CYS A 73 -10.61 -1.06 -3.08
C CYS A 73 -10.77 -0.48 -4.48
N GLY A 74 -9.72 -0.48 -5.31
CA GLY A 74 -9.78 0.08 -6.66
C GLY A 74 -8.45 0.65 -7.15
N MET A 75 -8.48 1.08 -8.41
CA MET A 75 -7.47 1.93 -9.04
C MET A 75 -8.06 3.33 -9.16
N ILE A 76 -7.23 4.35 -8.95
CA ILE A 76 -7.59 5.76 -9.11
C ILE A 76 -6.94 6.32 -10.37
#